data_AF-A0A420J7Q5-F1
#
_entry.id   AF-A0A420J7Q5-F1
#
_cell.length_a   1.000
_cell.length_b   1.000
_cell.length_c   1.000
_cell.angle_alpha   90.00
_cell.angle_beta   90.00
_cell.angle_gamma   90.00
#
_symmetry.space_group_name_H-M   'P 1'
#
loop_
_entity.id
_entity.type
_entity.pdbx_description
1 polymer ?
#
loop_
_entity_poly.entity_id
_entity_poly.type
_entity_poly.pdbx_seq_one_letter_code
_entity_poly.pdbx_strand_id
1 'polypeptide(L)'
;MRTSDYLLLPNQTIRNQIFKMSSGYGLNGGVSRCFPFWQDVLACYVVNTTEEDDLGKKKCSPALEDYYECLHHRKEKHRVRVLQSAYRAHQEANPRENAPTAGQIRNLGLIGKEEDTQAVLGK
;
A
#
# COMPACT_ATOMS: atom_id res chain seq x y z
N MET A 1 41.93 -5.56 -16.45
CA MET A 1 41.64 -5.86 -17.87
C MET A 1 40.15 -5.68 -18.10
N ARG A 2 39.79 -4.64 -18.88
CA ARG A 2 38.53 -4.61 -19.67
C ARG A 2 38.61 -5.75 -20.68
N THR A 3 37.52 -6.39 -21.10
CA THR A 3 36.60 -5.94 -22.18
C THR A 3 35.38 -6.88 -22.21
N SER A 4 34.15 -6.37 -22.16
CA SER A 4 33.23 -6.11 -23.32
C SER A 4 32.49 -7.41 -23.73
N ASP A 5 31.19 -7.47 -23.99
CA ASP A 5 30.21 -6.51 -24.49
C ASP A 5 28.80 -7.00 -24.09
N TYR A 6 27.86 -6.08 -23.80
CA TYR A 6 26.51 -6.04 -24.39
C TYR A 6 25.84 -4.73 -23.97
N LEU A 7 26.15 -3.70 -24.76
CA LEU A 7 25.23 -2.73 -25.35
C LEU A 7 24.24 -1.97 -24.44
N LEU A 8 24.67 -0.74 -24.14
CA LEU A 8 23.89 0.50 -24.23
C LEU A 8 22.63 0.40 -25.12
N LEU A 9 21.47 0.66 -24.53
CA LEU A 9 20.35 1.23 -25.28
C LEU A 9 20.29 2.74 -25.02
N PRO A 10 20.63 3.57 -26.03
CA PRO A 10 20.46 5.01 -25.96
C PRO A 10 19.00 5.36 -26.25
N ASN A 11 18.52 6.41 -25.59
CA ASN A 11 17.45 7.26 -26.10
C ASN A 11 16.12 6.56 -26.43
N GLN A 12 15.41 6.06 -25.42
CA GLN A 12 13.95 6.07 -25.51
C GLN A 12 13.46 7.47 -25.16
N THR A 13 13.39 8.30 -26.19
CA THR A 13 12.50 9.45 -26.28
C THR A 13 11.21 9.11 -25.53
N ILE A 14 10.99 9.73 -24.36
CA ILE A 14 9.75 9.63 -23.59
C ILE A 14 8.69 10.39 -24.39
N ARG A 15 8.27 9.80 -25.51
CA ARG A 15 7.28 10.36 -26.41
C ARG A 15 5.96 9.78 -26.00
N ASN A 16 5.27 10.52 -25.14
CA ASN A 16 3.82 10.44 -24.97
C ASN A 16 3.25 9.02 -24.97
N GLN A 17 3.73 8.18 -24.07
CA GLN A 17 2.80 7.27 -23.43
C GLN A 17 2.04 8.12 -22.42
N ILE A 18 1.09 8.92 -22.95
CA ILE A 18 -0.06 9.34 -22.19
C ILE A 18 -0.56 8.02 -21.60
N PHE A 19 -0.31 7.82 -20.30
CA PHE A 19 -1.05 6.85 -19.53
C PHE A 19 -2.49 7.29 -19.70
N LYS A 20 -3.15 6.73 -20.72
CA LYS A 20 -4.59 6.72 -20.83
C LYS A 20 -4.98 5.94 -19.59
N MET A 21 -5.21 6.65 -18.49
CA MET A 21 -5.76 6.06 -17.29
C MET A 21 -7.00 5.34 -17.78
N SER A 22 -6.94 4.01 -17.74
CA SER A 22 -8.09 3.18 -17.99
C SER A 22 -9.14 3.74 -17.05
N SER A 23 -10.13 4.41 -17.67
CA SER A 23 -11.22 5.19 -17.09
C SER A 23 -11.45 4.77 -15.65
N GLY A 24 -11.40 5.68 -14.66
CA GLY A 24 -11.33 5.45 -13.20
C GLY A 24 -12.34 4.51 -12.52
N TYR A 25 -12.66 3.41 -13.17
CA TYR A 25 -13.60 2.36 -12.92
C TYR A 25 -12.80 1.07 -12.67
N GLY A 26 -13.19 0.34 -11.64
CA GLY A 26 -12.66 -0.97 -11.30
C GLY A 26 -13.28 -2.09 -12.12
N LEU A 27 -12.81 -3.31 -11.86
CA LEU A 27 -13.26 -4.54 -12.52
C LEU A 27 -14.77 -4.80 -12.38
N ASN A 28 -15.39 -4.25 -11.32
CA ASN A 28 -16.82 -4.40 -11.04
C ASN A 28 -17.67 -3.25 -11.62
N GLY A 29 -17.11 -2.41 -12.50
CA GLY A 29 -17.80 -1.27 -13.11
C GLY A 29 -18.04 -0.07 -12.18
N GLY A 30 -17.80 -0.21 -10.88
CA GLY A 30 -17.77 0.91 -9.92
C GLY A 30 -16.46 1.68 -9.94
N VAL A 31 -16.31 2.71 -9.11
CA VAL A 31 -15.06 3.48 -9.00
C VAL A 31 -13.88 2.60 -8.60
N SER A 32 -12.68 2.90 -9.12
CA SER A 32 -11.47 2.15 -8.76
C SER A 32 -11.01 2.47 -7.32
N ARG A 33 -10.26 1.57 -6.69
CA ARG A 33 -9.84 1.69 -5.28
C ARG A 33 -9.11 3.00 -4.96
N CYS A 34 -8.31 3.51 -5.90
CA CYS A 34 -7.51 4.73 -5.72
C CYS A 34 -8.06 5.93 -6.50
N PHE A 35 -9.30 5.85 -6.98
CA PHE A 35 -9.92 6.93 -7.74
C PHE A 35 -10.11 8.23 -6.93
N PRO A 36 -10.49 8.22 -5.64
CA PRO A 36 -10.60 9.45 -4.86
C PRO A 36 -9.29 10.23 -4.78
N PHE A 37 -8.17 9.55 -4.51
CA PHE A 37 -6.84 10.19 -4.50
C PHE A 37 -6.44 10.77 -5.86
N TRP A 38 -6.85 10.11 -6.95
CA TRP A 38 -6.63 10.65 -8.28
C TRP A 38 -7.46 11.92 -8.54
N GLN A 39 -8.69 12.01 -8.02
CA GLN A 39 -9.49 13.22 -8.10
C GLN A 39 -8.80 14.38 -7.36
N ASP A 40 -8.16 14.13 -6.23
CA ASP A 40 -7.42 15.16 -5.48
C ASP A 40 -6.21 15.67 -6.28
N VAL A 41 -5.49 14.77 -6.98
CA VAL A 41 -4.39 15.17 -7.89
C VAL A 41 -4.93 16.05 -9.02
N LEU A 42 -6.03 15.64 -9.65
CA LEU A 42 -6.66 16.40 -10.73
C LEU A 42 -7.15 17.77 -10.25
N ALA A 43 -7.80 17.83 -9.10
CA ALA A 43 -8.26 19.07 -8.49
C ALA A 43 -7.09 20.02 -8.24
N CYS A 44 -5.97 19.50 -7.73
CA CYS A 44 -4.77 20.31 -7.52
C CYS A 44 -4.16 20.81 -8.83
N TYR A 45 -4.10 19.98 -9.87
CA TYR A 45 -3.60 20.41 -11.19
C TYR A 45 -4.50 21.48 -11.80
N VAL A 46 -5.82 21.32 -11.80
CA VAL A 46 -6.75 22.32 -12.35
C VAL A 46 -6.57 23.70 -11.71
N VAL A 47 -6.26 23.76 -10.41
CA VAL A 47 -6.06 25.04 -9.70
C VAL A 47 -4.66 25.63 -9.90
N ASN A 48 -3.64 24.81 -10.16
CA ASN A 48 -2.25 25.24 -10.14
C ASN A 48 -1.54 25.22 -11.50
N THR A 49 -2.19 24.75 -12.57
CA THR A 49 -1.61 24.71 -13.93
C THR A 49 -2.47 25.50 -14.89
N THR A 50 -1.82 26.13 -15.87
CA THR A 50 -2.48 26.72 -17.04
C THR A 50 -2.00 25.98 -18.29
N GLU A 51 -2.63 26.22 -19.45
CA GLU A 51 -2.21 25.58 -20.70
C GLU A 51 -0.75 25.90 -21.10
N GLU A 52 -0.21 27.00 -20.58
CA GLU A 52 1.12 27.53 -20.92
C GLU A 52 2.17 27.27 -19.81
N ASP A 53 1.75 27.02 -18.57
CA ASP A 53 2.66 26.79 -17.43
C ASP A 53 2.29 25.55 -16.60
N ASP A 54 3.16 24.55 -16.70
CA ASP A 54 3.10 23.28 -16.00
C ASP A 54 3.94 23.26 -14.70
N LEU A 55 4.69 24.32 -14.38
CA LEU A 55 5.59 24.36 -13.22
C LEU A 55 4.83 24.24 -11.88
N GLY A 56 3.56 24.66 -11.86
CA GLY A 56 2.67 24.54 -10.72
C GLY A 56 2.32 23.09 -10.33
N LYS A 57 2.54 22.09 -11.20
CA LYS A 57 2.36 20.66 -10.87
C LYS A 57 3.19 20.23 -9.67
N LYS A 58 4.36 20.85 -9.47
CA LYS A 58 5.25 20.56 -8.32
C LYS A 58 4.58 20.82 -6.97
N LYS A 59 3.66 21.79 -6.90
CA LYS A 59 2.89 22.09 -5.66
C LYS A 59 1.95 20.94 -5.29
N CYS A 60 1.54 20.13 -6.26
CA CYS A 60 0.65 19.00 -6.08
C CYS A 60 1.39 17.70 -5.72
N SER A 61 2.69 17.77 -5.42
CA SER A 61 3.48 16.62 -4.98
C SER A 61 2.84 15.86 -3.80
N PRO A 62 2.24 16.49 -2.77
CA PRO A 62 1.61 15.75 -1.67
C PRO A 62 0.44 14.88 -2.13
N ALA A 63 -0.48 15.42 -2.94
CA ALA A 63 -1.61 14.66 -3.48
C ALA A 63 -1.13 13.54 -4.41
N LEU A 64 -0.08 13.80 -5.21
CA LEU A 64 0.51 12.81 -6.08
C LEU A 64 1.15 11.65 -5.29
N GLU A 65 1.84 11.98 -4.20
CA GLU A 65 2.43 11.00 -3.28
C GLU A 65 1.37 10.10 -2.65
N ASP A 66 0.21 10.64 -2.28
CA ASP A 66 -0.90 9.86 -1.70
C ASP A 66 -1.52 8.90 -2.73
N TYR A 67 -1.66 9.36 -3.98
CA TYR A 67 -2.09 8.48 -5.08
C TYR A 67 -1.09 7.33 -5.33
N TYR A 68 0.21 7.62 -5.34
CA TYR A 68 1.24 6.58 -5.48
C TYR A 68 1.33 5.64 -4.28
N GLU A 69 1.07 6.16 -3.08
CA GLU A 69 0.94 5.37 -1.86
C GLU A 69 -0.20 4.36 -2.01
N CYS A 70 -1.40 4.80 -2.39
CA CYS A 70 -2.55 3.92 -2.57
C CYS A 70 -2.29 2.81 -3.61
N LEU A 71 -1.56 3.10 -4.69
CA LEU A 71 -1.27 2.10 -5.72
C LEU A 71 -0.26 1.04 -5.28
N HIS A 72 0.78 1.45 -4.55
CA HIS A 72 1.95 0.58 -4.31
C HIS A 72 2.13 0.17 -2.84
N HIS A 73 1.46 0.87 -1.93
CA HIS A 73 1.51 0.74 -0.48
C HIS A 73 2.95 0.67 0.06
N ARG A 74 3.86 1.50 -0.47
CA ARG A 74 5.29 1.45 -0.10
C ARG A 74 5.51 1.86 1.35
N LYS A 75 4.89 2.97 1.75
CA LYS A 75 4.99 3.53 3.10
C LYS A 75 4.36 2.57 4.11
N GLU A 76 3.17 2.02 3.81
CA GLU A 76 2.54 1.05 4.71
C GLU A 76 3.31 -0.27 4.82
N LYS A 77 3.79 -0.84 3.71
CA LYS A 77 4.63 -2.06 3.76
C LYS A 77 5.89 -1.87 4.61
N HIS A 78 6.52 -0.70 4.52
CA HIS A 78 7.67 -0.37 5.35
C HIS A 78 7.28 -0.25 6.83
N ARG A 79 6.21 0.50 7.13
CA ARG A 79 5.70 0.70 8.50
C ARG A 79 5.36 -0.63 9.16
N VAL A 80 4.61 -1.48 8.47
CA VAL A 80 4.23 -2.82 8.95
C VAL A 80 5.46 -3.67 9.21
N ARG A 81 6.48 -3.63 8.33
CA ARG A 81 7.72 -4.40 8.52
C ARG A 81 8.44 -3.98 9.81
N VAL A 82 8.58 -2.67 10.04
CA VAL A 82 9.25 -2.14 11.25
C VAL A 82 8.47 -2.48 12.51
N LEU A 83 7.14 -2.31 12.48
CA LEU A 83 6.27 -2.66 13.61
C LEU A 83 6.31 -4.16 13.92
N GLN A 84 6.28 -5.01 12.89
CA GLN A 84 6.37 -6.46 13.07
C GLN A 84 7.72 -6.88 13.65
N SER A 85 8.83 -6.26 13.22
CA SER A 85 10.14 -6.56 13.82
C SER A 85 10.21 -6.15 15.30
N ALA A 86 9.70 -4.96 15.63
CA ALA A 86 9.66 -4.50 17.01
C ALA A 86 8.75 -5.38 17.89
N TYR A 87 7.60 -5.78 17.34
CA TYR A 87 6.66 -6.67 18.02
C TYR A 87 7.28 -8.04 18.31
N ARG A 88 7.99 -8.64 17.34
CA ARG A 88 8.68 -9.93 17.55
C ARG A 88 9.77 -9.83 18.60
N ALA A 89 10.60 -8.78 18.54
CA ALA A 89 11.63 -8.54 19.56
C ALA A 89 11.02 -8.37 20.96
N HIS A 90 9.87 -7.67 21.06
CA HIS A 90 9.14 -7.56 22.32
C HIS A 90 8.59 -8.90 22.80
N GLN A 91 8.06 -9.73 21.90
CA GLN A 91 7.55 -11.06 22.26
C GLN A 91 8.66 -12.00 22.75
N GLU A 92 9.86 -11.91 22.19
CA GLU A 92 11.03 -12.67 22.63
C GLU A 92 11.53 -12.19 24.00
N ALA A 93 11.55 -10.87 24.23
CA ALA A 93 11.97 -10.29 25.51
C ALA A 93 10.93 -10.46 26.63
N ASN A 94 9.64 -10.49 26.29
CA ASN A 94 8.53 -10.63 27.22
C ASN A 94 7.60 -11.76 26.78
N PRO A 95 7.97 -13.03 27.06
CA PRO A 95 7.14 -14.18 26.76
C PRO A 95 5.76 -14.02 27.41
N ARG A 96 4.70 -14.16 26.62
CA ARG A 96 3.34 -14.17 27.18
C ARG A 96 3.12 -15.51 27.86
N GLU A 97 3.03 -15.52 29.20
CA GLU A 97 2.83 -16.75 29.99
C GLU A 97 1.50 -17.45 29.66
N ASN A 98 0.46 -16.70 29.27
CA ASN A 98 -0.88 -17.22 28.96
C ASN A 98 -1.29 -16.98 27.50
N ALA A 99 -0.39 -17.22 26.54
CA ALA A 99 -0.76 -17.14 25.13
C ALA A 99 -1.68 -18.32 24.73
N PRO A 100 -2.87 -18.07 24.16
CA PRO A 100 -3.74 -19.14 23.71
C PRO A 100 -3.09 -19.91 22.56
N THR A 101 -3.20 -21.23 22.60
CA THR A 101 -2.63 -22.10 21.56
C THR A 101 -3.39 -21.96 20.25
N ALA A 102 -2.72 -22.26 19.13
CA ALA A 102 -3.33 -22.18 17.81
C ALA A 102 -4.59 -23.07 17.67
N GLY A 103 -4.67 -24.18 18.42
CA GLY A 103 -5.86 -25.03 18.49
C GLY A 103 -7.04 -24.33 19.17
N GLN A 104 -6.81 -23.69 20.32
CA GLN A 104 -7.84 -22.93 21.04
C GLN A 104 -8.37 -21.75 20.21
N ILE A 105 -7.49 -21.05 19.47
CA ILE A 105 -7.90 -19.95 18.58
C ILE A 105 -8.75 -20.46 17.40
N ARG A 106 -8.44 -21.63 16.84
CA ARG A 106 -9.24 -22.25 15.76
C ARG A 106 -10.59 -22.71 16.24
N ASN A 107 -10.69 -23.11 17.51
CA ASN A 107 -11.90 -23.62 18.15
C ASN A 107 -12.88 -22.53 18.59
N LEU A 108 -12.52 -21.25 18.44
CA LEU A 108 -13.36 -20.12 18.83
C LEU A 108 -14.68 -20.12 18.06
N GLY A 109 -15.80 -20.23 18.78
CA GLY A 109 -17.16 -20.18 18.22
C GLY A 109 -17.61 -21.44 17.49
N LEU A 110 -16.86 -22.55 17.61
CA LEU A 110 -17.29 -23.86 17.15
C LEU A 110 -18.23 -24.50 18.18
N ILE A 111 -19.33 -25.06 17.69
CA ILE A 111 -20.29 -25.82 18.49
C ILE A 111 -19.60 -27.09 19.03
N GLY A 112 -19.68 -27.33 20.33
CA GLY A 112 -19.00 -28.42 21.04
C GLY A 112 -17.56 -28.11 21.48
N LYS A 113 -17.12 -26.86 21.32
CA LYS A 113 -15.81 -26.35 21.76
C LYS A 113 -15.93 -25.09 22.62
N GLU A 114 -17.01 -25.01 23.38
CA GLU A 114 -17.34 -23.88 24.24
C GLU A 114 -16.29 -23.69 25.34
N GLU A 115 -15.70 -24.77 25.87
CA GLU A 115 -14.63 -24.70 26.88
C GLU A 115 -13.35 -24.01 26.38
N ASP A 116 -12.93 -24.33 25.14
CA ASP A 116 -11.80 -23.66 24.50
C ASP A 116 -12.10 -22.18 24.24
N THR A 117 -13.37 -21.87 23.93
CA THR A 117 -13.84 -20.49 23.74
C THR A 117 -13.84 -19.70 25.05
N GLN A 118 -14.34 -20.31 26.13
CA GLN A 118 -14.36 -19.77 27.50
C GLN A 118 -12.94 -19.50 28.00
N ALA A 119 -12.00 -20.43 27.79
CA ALA A 119 -10.62 -20.33 28.21
C ALA A 119 -9.87 -19.17 27.55
N VAL A 120 -10.23 -18.81 26.31
CA VAL A 120 -9.60 -17.71 25.56
C VAL A 120 -10.29 -16.38 25.81
N LEU A 121 -11.62 -16.35 25.92
CA LEU A 121 -12.41 -15.12 26.03
C LEU A 121 -12.71 -14.70 27.48
N GLY A 122 -12.48 -15.58 28.46
CA GLY A 122 -12.71 -15.32 29.88
C GLY A 122 -14.17 -15.03 30.25
N LYS A 123 -15.10 -15.39 29.36
CA LYS A 123 -16.55 -15.21 29.52
C LYS A 123 -17.24 -16.53 29.34
#